data_AF-A0A0C4Y9A6-F1
#
_entry.id   AF-A0A0C4Y9A6-F1
#
_cell.length_a   1.000
_cell.length_b   1.000
_cell.length_c   1.000
_cell.angle_alpha   90.00
_cell.angle_beta   90.00
_cell.angle_gamma   90.00
#
_symmetry.space_group_name_H-M   'P 1'
#
loop_
_entity.id
_entity.type
_entity.pdbx_description
1 polymer ?
#
loop_
_entity_poly.entity_id
_entity_poly.type
_entity_poly.pdbx_seq_one_letter_code
_entity_poly.pdbx_strand_id
1 'polypeptide(L)' 'MWQDQRIKCVCDDDVAGVRAVVVGHYVVERFTSLGNVYYCDTGAYRRGRDFTIIDLATMEPVKAA' A
#
# COMPACT_ATOMS: atom_id res chain seq x y z
N MET A 1 12.36 8.83 -1.33
CA MET A 1 11.75 8.55 -2.65
C MET A 1 10.37 9.23 -2.69
N TRP A 2 9.75 9.43 -3.86
CA TRP A 2 8.51 10.24 -4.03
C TRP A 2 7.36 9.78 -3.13
N GLN A 3 7.16 8.47 -3.01
CA GLN A 3 6.12 7.85 -2.19
C GLN A 3 6.35 8.00 -0.67
N ASP A 4 7.60 8.16 -0.22
CA ASP A 4 7.88 8.38 1.22
C ASP A 4 7.43 9.78 1.66
N GLN A 5 7.42 10.76 0.75
CA GLN A 5 6.89 12.10 1.04
C GLN A 5 5.37 12.06 1.14
N ARG A 6 4.70 11.31 0.26
CA ARG A 6 3.24 11.20 0.25
C ARG A 6 2.69 10.62 1.56
N ILE A 7 3.30 9.55 2.07
CA ILE A 7 2.87 8.96 3.36
C ILE A 7 3.14 9.89 4.55
N LYS A 8 4.25 10.64 4.53
CA LYS A 8 4.62 11.59 5.60
C LYS A 8 3.74 12.84 5.60
N CYS A 9 3.34 13.32 4.43
CA CYS A 9 2.53 14.51 4.26
C CYS A 9 1.03 14.20 4.09
N VAL A 10 0.64 12.92 4.15
CA VAL A 10 -0.75 12.46 3.96
C VAL A 10 -1.33 12.99 2.64
N CYS A 11 -0.55 12.94 1.57
CA CYS A 11 -0.99 13.38 0.24
C CYS A 11 -1.96 12.37 -0.36
N ASP A 12 -3.25 12.71 -0.38
CA ASP A 12 -4.37 11.87 -0.82
C ASP A 12 -4.84 12.12 -2.26
N ASP A 13 -4.11 12.95 -3.02
CA ASP A 13 -4.33 13.14 -4.46
C ASP A 13 -4.02 11.86 -5.27
N ASP A 14 -4.72 11.68 -6.38
CA ASP A 14 -4.46 10.57 -7.29
C ASP A 14 -3.27 10.82 -8.20
N VAL A 15 -2.54 9.75 -8.53
CA VAL A 15 -1.58 9.74 -9.63
C VAL A 15 -2.31 9.63 -10.95
N ALA A 16 -2.24 10.70 -11.74
CA ALA A 16 -2.88 10.74 -13.05
C ALA A 16 -2.32 9.67 -14.02
N GLY A 17 -3.19 9.14 -14.88
CA GLY A 17 -2.82 8.23 -15.96
C GLY A 17 -2.63 6.77 -15.55
N VAL A 18 -2.82 6.44 -14.27
CA VAL A 18 -2.77 5.05 -13.77
C VAL A 18 -3.97 4.76 -12.88
N ARG A 19 -4.40 3.48 -12.85
CA ARG A 19 -5.47 3.02 -11.97
C ARG A 19 -5.02 2.97 -10.51
N ALA A 20 -3.79 2.51 -10.26
CA ALA A 20 -3.25 2.36 -8.92
C ALA A 20 -1.71 2.32 -8.94
N VAL A 21 -1.10 2.79 -7.86
CA VAL A 21 0.33 2.62 -7.57
C VAL A 21 0.47 1.75 -6.31
N VAL A 22 1.16 0.61 -6.39
CA VAL A 22 1.35 -0.30 -5.26
C VAL A 22 2.77 -0.18 -4.73
N VAL A 23 2.90 0.06 -3.42
CA VAL A 23 4.16 0.36 -2.74
C VAL A 23 4.45 -0.72 -1.69
N GLY A 24 5.57 -1.42 -1.86
CA GLY A 24 5.98 -2.55 -1.00
C GLY A 24 7.31 -2.36 -0.26
N HIS A 25 7.99 -1.22 -0.37
CA HIS A 25 9.28 -0.98 0.32
C HIS A 25 9.13 -0.22 1.65
N TYR A 26 7.95 0.36 1.92
CA TYR A 26 7.66 1.15 3.12
C TYR A 26 6.72 0.36 4.05
N VAL A 27 7.25 -0.07 5.20
CA VAL A 27 6.49 -0.86 6.19
C VAL A 27 5.46 0.03 6.88
N VAL A 28 4.18 -0.30 6.70
CA VAL A 28 3.03 0.30 7.39
C VAL A 28 2.46 -0.67 8.43
N GLU A 29 1.68 -0.17 9.38
CA GLU A 29 1.07 -1.03 10.40
C GLU A 29 -0.06 -1.91 9.85
N ARG A 30 -0.83 -1.36 8.92
CA ARG A 30 -1.95 -1.99 8.22
C ARG A 30 -1.96 -1.53 6.77
N PHE A 31 -2.54 -2.33 5.88
CA PHE A 31 -2.81 -1.92 4.51
C PHE A 31 -3.55 -0.59 4.51
N THR A 32 -3.11 0.35 3.69
CA THR A 32 -3.69 1.69 3.62
C THR A 32 -3.53 2.25 2.22
N SER A 33 -4.36 3.23 1.88
CA SER A 33 -4.21 4.03 0.67
C SER A 33 -4.19 5.52 0.99
N LEU A 34 -3.61 6.28 0.07
CA LEU A 34 -3.73 7.73 -0.03
C LEU A 34 -4.02 8.04 -1.50
N GLY A 35 -5.25 8.43 -1.81
CA GLY A 35 -5.77 8.40 -3.19
C GLY A 35 -5.64 6.99 -3.79
N ASN A 36 -5.16 6.91 -5.03
CA ASN A 36 -4.87 5.67 -5.75
C ASN A 36 -3.47 5.07 -5.46
N VAL A 37 -2.78 5.52 -4.41
CA VAL A 37 -1.50 4.95 -3.96
C VAL A 37 -1.74 4.02 -2.77
N TYR A 38 -1.40 2.74 -2.92
CA TYR A 38 -1.67 1.66 -1.95
C TYR A 38 -0.37 1.15 -1.34
N TYR A 39 -0.32 1.06 -0.01
CA TYR A 39 0.82 0.58 0.76
C TYR A 39 0.54 -0.84 1.25
N CYS A 40 1.27 -1.82 0.70
CA CYS A 40 1.00 -3.24 0.91
C CYS A 40 1.97 -3.92 1.87
N ASP A 41 3.14 -3.35 2.14
CA ASP A 41 4.08 -3.95 3.09
C ASP A 41 3.62 -3.68 4.53
N THR A 42 2.98 -4.68 5.13
CA THR A 42 2.53 -4.65 6.53
C THR A 42 3.55 -5.27 7.49
N GLY A 43 4.76 -5.56 7.01
CA GLY A 43 5.86 -6.09 7.80
C GLY A 43 6.03 -7.61 7.71
N ALA A 44 5.65 -8.24 6.59
CA ALA A 44 5.78 -9.68 6.43
C ALA A 44 7.23 -10.15 6.67
N TYR A 45 8.18 -9.49 6.00
CA TYR A 45 9.60 -9.79 6.15
C TYR A 45 10.19 -9.29 7.48
N ARG A 46 10.05 -7.98 7.79
CA ARG A 46 10.75 -7.37 8.94
C ARG A 46 10.11 -7.65 10.31
N ARG A 47 8.84 -8.02 10.35
CA ARG A 47 8.06 -8.23 11.59
C ARG A 47 7.50 -9.64 11.71
N GLY A 48 7.83 -10.55 10.79
CA GLY A 48 7.35 -11.93 10.80
C GLY A 48 5.83 -12.06 10.69
N ARG A 49 5.17 -11.09 10.04
CA ARG A 49 3.72 -11.09 9.80
C ARG A 49 3.39 -11.86 8.52
N ASP A 50 2.12 -12.11 8.29
CA ASP A 50 1.67 -12.66 7.02
C ASP A 50 1.86 -11.67 5.87
N PHE A 51 2.00 -12.18 4.65
CA PHE A 51 2.00 -11.36 3.45
C PHE A 51 0.64 -10.70 3.24
N THR A 52 0.64 -9.40 2.93
CA THR A 52 -0.55 -8.73 2.40
C THR A 52 -0.76 -9.16 0.96
N ILE A 53 -1.86 -9.85 0.68
CA ILE A 53 -2.30 -10.17 -0.68
C ILE A 53 -3.44 -9.21 -1.05
N ILE A 54 -3.41 -8.67 -2.25
CA ILE A 54 -4.38 -7.69 -2.74
C ILE A 54 -5.08 -8.26 -3.97
N ASP A 55 -6.41 -8.16 -3.99
CA ASP A 55 -7.19 -8.38 -5.20
C ASP A 55 -7.06 -7.14 -6.10
N LEU A 56 -6.51 -7.27 -7.31
CA LEU A 56 -6.31 -6.14 -8.22
C LEU A 56 -7.62 -5.60 -8.84
N ALA A 57 -8.68 -6.40 -8.85
CA ALA A 57 -9.99 -6.01 -9.37
C ALA A 57 -10.72 -5.07 -8.39
N THR A 58 -10.55 -5.28 -7.08
CA THR A 58 -11.20 -4.46 -6.04
C THR A 58 -10.23 -3.50 -5.34
N MET A 59 -8.92 -3.75 -5.43
CA MET A 59 -7.87 -3.12 -4.65
C MET A 59 -8.03 -3.31 -3.12
N GLU A 60 -8.67 -4.40 -2.71
CA GLU A 60 -8.87 -4.75 -1.31
C GLU A 60 -7.92 -5.87 -0.87
N PRO A 61 -7.48 -5.89 0.40
CA PRO A 61 -6.76 -7.02 0.96
C PRO A 61 -7.64 -8.26 0.99
N VAL A 62 -7.12 -9.38 0.51
CA VAL A 62 -7.78 -10.68 0.73
C VAL A 62 -7.37 -11.20 2.10
N LYS A 63 -8.30 -11.86 2.80
CA LYS A 63 -7.93 -12.62 4.00
C LYS A 63 -7.03 -13.78 3.57
N ALA A 64 -5.86 -13.88 4.18
CA ALA A 64 -5.11 -15.12 4.14
C ALA A 64 -5.98 -16.22 4.77
N ALA A 65 -6.12 -17.35 4.07
CA ALA A 65 -6.89 -18.51 4.52
C ALA A 65 -6.22 -19.22 5.70
#